data_AF-A0A7X3A4C7-F1
#
_entry.id   AF-A0A7X3A4C7-F1
#
_cell.length_a   1.000
_cell.length_b   1.000
_cell.length_c   1.000
_cell.angle_alpha   90.00
_cell.angle_beta   90.00
_cell.angle_gamma   90.00
#
_symmetry.space_group_name_H-M   'P 1'
#
loop_
_entity.id
_entity.type
_entity.pdbx_description
1 polymer ?
#
loop_
_entity_poly.entity_id
_entity_poly.type
_entity_poly.pdbx_seq_one_letter_code
_entity_poly.pdbx_strand_id
1 'polypeptide(L)'
;MLPLLPFDWFSLVYNRCLLRSMLKSNNMQQAVRATMRYMNGFKTKAPRRKWLHLALGCLLTAAGLMMLKHAQVFTGGTAGMALSLAHMLHLKFYILFFLLNFPFLLFSFMTMGRSFTLNTIFSIMLLSALTSVDRFLPPPSISPTVGAIAGGILIGVGVCALFRNGASLGGSNIVALYLNRKFRINPGKTNFVFDSTVLLISLFAYPVANLLLSALSIAVTSSIMALYKRRNKPRTHKSLLPHKPSFKNRH
;
A
#
# COMPACT_ATOMS: atom_id res chain seq x y z
N MET A 1 24.38 -27.03 4.36
CA MET A 1 24.93 -25.72 4.00
C MET A 1 24.01 -25.11 2.94
N LEU A 2 23.09 -24.22 3.34
CA LEU A 2 22.20 -23.53 2.38
C LEU A 2 22.98 -22.40 1.69
N PRO A 3 22.99 -22.32 0.36
CA PRO A 3 23.62 -21.20 -0.34
C PRO A 3 22.77 -19.94 -0.16
N LEU A 4 23.43 -18.89 0.30
CA LEU A 4 22.94 -17.52 0.38
C LEU A 4 22.54 -17.05 -1.04
N LEU A 5 21.24 -17.03 -1.33
CA LEU A 5 20.72 -16.43 -2.57
C LEU A 5 20.98 -14.92 -2.55
N PRO A 6 21.61 -14.35 -3.59
CA PRO A 6 21.86 -12.93 -3.67
C PRO A 6 20.55 -12.17 -3.92
N PHE A 7 20.48 -11.04 -3.23
CA PHE A 7 19.37 -10.13 -3.03
C PHE A 7 18.93 -9.34 -4.28
N ASP A 8 18.82 -9.97 -5.47
CA ASP A 8 18.65 -9.25 -6.75
C ASP A 8 17.29 -9.42 -7.46
N TRP A 9 16.35 -10.17 -6.88
CA TRP A 9 14.94 -10.17 -7.30
C TRP A 9 14.29 -8.78 -7.17
N PHE A 10 14.75 -8.01 -6.19
CA PHE A 10 14.31 -6.65 -5.92
C PHE A 10 14.62 -5.71 -7.10
N SER A 11 15.74 -5.95 -7.79
CA SER A 11 16.15 -5.22 -8.98
C SER A 11 15.33 -5.65 -10.20
N LEU A 12 15.13 -6.94 -10.44
CA LEU A 12 14.42 -7.40 -11.65
C LEU A 12 12.94 -6.96 -11.67
N VAL A 13 12.25 -7.04 -10.53
CA VAL A 13 10.82 -6.71 -10.42
C VAL A 13 10.57 -5.21 -10.19
N TYR A 14 11.43 -4.51 -9.46
CA TYR A 14 11.20 -3.09 -9.13
C TYR A 14 11.95 -2.10 -10.04
N ASN A 15 13.07 -2.50 -10.64
CA ASN A 15 13.99 -1.55 -11.28
C ASN A 15 13.57 -1.21 -12.71
N ARG A 16 12.73 -0.17 -12.85
CA ARG A 16 12.26 0.48 -14.10
C ARG A 16 11.60 -0.40 -15.16
N CYS A 17 11.97 -1.66 -15.37
CA CYS A 17 11.52 -2.50 -16.47
C CYS A 17 10.11 -3.05 -16.22
N LEU A 18 9.87 -3.71 -15.08
CA LEU A 18 8.53 -4.26 -14.79
C LEU A 18 7.50 -3.15 -14.57
N LEU A 19 7.85 -2.10 -13.81
CA LEU A 19 6.96 -0.94 -13.62
C LEU A 19 6.70 -0.22 -14.95
N ARG A 20 7.69 -0.04 -15.84
CA ARG A 20 7.46 0.56 -17.17
C ARG A 20 6.70 -0.36 -18.11
N SER A 21 6.92 -1.67 -18.06
CA SER A 21 6.24 -2.67 -18.89
C SER A 21 4.77 -2.79 -18.48
N MET A 22 4.50 -2.88 -17.18
CA MET A 22 3.17 -2.81 -16.57
C MET A 22 2.47 -1.46 -16.86
N LEU A 23 3.20 -0.34 -16.76
CA LEU A 23 2.72 1.00 -17.15
C LEU A 23 2.70 1.24 -18.67
N LYS A 24 3.07 0.29 -19.52
CA LYS A 24 3.02 0.47 -20.99
C LYS A 24 1.65 0.12 -21.55
N SER A 25 0.89 -0.72 -20.85
CA SER A 25 -0.50 -1.00 -21.18
C SER A 25 -1.36 0.26 -21.01
N ASN A 26 -2.10 0.63 -22.05
CA ASN A 26 -3.04 1.75 -22.04
C ASN A 26 -4.03 1.65 -20.87
N ASN A 27 -4.47 0.43 -20.54
CA ASN A 27 -5.40 0.15 -19.44
C ASN A 27 -4.78 0.47 -18.08
N MET A 28 -3.50 0.11 -17.87
CA MET A 28 -2.79 0.39 -16.61
C MET A 28 -2.49 1.88 -16.45
N GLN A 29 -2.13 2.59 -17.53
CA GLN A 29 -1.93 4.05 -17.52
C GLN A 29 -3.23 4.80 -17.23
N GLN A 30 -4.36 4.33 -17.77
CA GLN A 30 -5.67 4.87 -17.46
C GLN A 30 -6.06 4.58 -16.00
N ALA A 31 -5.85 3.35 -15.52
CA ALA A 31 -6.09 3.00 -14.11
C ALA A 31 -5.26 3.88 -13.17
N VAL A 32 -3.97 4.05 -13.46
CA VAL A 32 -3.08 4.94 -12.69
C VAL A 32 -3.55 6.39 -12.73
N ARG A 33 -3.97 6.91 -13.89
CA ARG A 33 -4.51 8.27 -14.01
C ARG A 33 -5.84 8.43 -13.26
N ALA A 34 -6.71 7.42 -13.30
CA ALA A 34 -7.97 7.39 -12.56
C ALA A 34 -7.71 7.35 -11.05
N THR A 35 -6.83 6.47 -10.57
CA THR A 35 -6.38 6.43 -9.17
C THR A 35 -5.78 7.77 -8.74
N MET A 36 -5.00 8.42 -9.59
CA MET A 36 -4.42 9.74 -9.30
C MET A 36 -5.48 10.86 -9.21
N ARG A 37 -6.47 10.88 -10.11
CA ARG A 37 -7.61 11.81 -10.07
C ARG A 37 -8.43 11.59 -8.80
N TYR A 38 -8.76 10.34 -8.51
CA TYR A 38 -9.49 9.95 -7.31
C TYR A 38 -8.74 10.36 -6.03
N MET A 39 -7.45 10.00 -5.91
CA MET A 39 -6.63 10.36 -4.76
C MET A 39 -6.50 11.88 -4.56
N ASN A 40 -6.56 12.70 -5.61
CA ASN A 40 -6.45 14.16 -5.49
C ASN A 40 -7.62 14.79 -4.72
N GLY A 41 -8.80 14.15 -4.71
CA GLY A 41 -9.94 14.58 -3.89
C GLY A 41 -9.74 14.40 -2.38
N PHE A 42 -8.84 13.51 -1.95
CA PHE A 42 -8.70 13.09 -0.55
C PHE A 42 -7.82 13.99 0.34
N LYS A 43 -7.31 15.10 -0.19
CA LYS A 43 -6.46 16.02 0.59
C LYS A 43 -7.32 17.14 1.15
N THR A 44 -7.66 17.09 2.43
CA THR A 44 -8.42 18.17 3.09
C THR A 44 -7.69 18.78 4.25
N LYS A 45 -7.68 20.12 4.32
CA LYS A 45 -7.20 20.87 5.49
C LYS A 45 -8.24 20.94 6.63
N ALA A 46 -9.52 20.71 6.31
CA ALA A 46 -10.61 20.82 7.28
C ALA A 46 -10.71 19.57 8.19
N PRO A 47 -10.77 19.74 9.54
CA PRO A 47 -10.75 18.61 10.49
C PRO A 47 -11.95 17.68 10.37
N ARG A 48 -13.16 18.18 10.09
CA ARG A 48 -14.36 17.34 9.90
C ARG A 48 -14.29 16.44 8.67
N ARG A 49 -13.74 16.94 7.56
CA ARG A 49 -13.63 16.16 6.32
C ARG A 49 -12.54 15.08 6.41
N LYS A 50 -11.58 15.22 7.33
CA LYS A 50 -10.50 14.24 7.54
C LYS A 50 -11.05 12.86 7.89
N TRP A 51 -11.98 12.77 8.83
CA TRP A 51 -12.57 11.50 9.29
C TRP A 51 -13.31 10.77 8.17
N LEU A 52 -14.04 11.49 7.31
CA LEU A 52 -14.70 10.92 6.15
C LEU A 52 -13.70 10.29 5.17
N HIS A 53 -12.57 10.97 4.91
CA HIS A 53 -11.52 10.43 4.05
C HIS A 53 -10.81 9.21 4.66
N LEU A 54 -10.63 9.18 5.98
CA LEU A 54 -10.12 7.99 6.68
C LEU A 54 -11.10 6.82 6.53
N ALA A 55 -12.40 7.06 6.76
CA ALA A 55 -13.43 6.04 6.63
C ALA A 55 -13.51 5.50 5.19
N LEU A 56 -13.48 6.38 4.19
CA LEU A 56 -13.51 5.99 2.79
C LEU A 56 -12.24 5.22 2.38
N GLY A 57 -11.06 5.61 2.89
CA GLY A 57 -9.83 4.84 2.71
C GLY A 57 -9.89 3.44 3.34
N CYS A 58 -10.48 3.33 4.53
CA CYS A 58 -10.71 2.04 5.18
C CYS A 58 -11.73 1.19 4.41
N LEU A 59 -12.81 1.77 3.89
CA LEU A 59 -13.83 1.09 3.11
C LEU A 59 -13.27 0.51 1.80
N LEU A 60 -12.47 1.29 1.07
CA LEU A 60 -11.77 0.79 -0.13
C LEU A 60 -10.84 -0.36 0.22
N THR A 61 -10.08 -0.24 1.31
CA THR A 61 -9.14 -1.29 1.71
C THR A 61 -9.88 -2.54 2.18
N ALA A 62 -10.99 -2.39 2.90
CA ALA A 62 -11.86 -3.49 3.33
C ALA A 62 -12.40 -4.25 2.12
N ALA A 63 -12.99 -3.54 1.15
CA ALA A 63 -13.48 -4.14 -0.08
C ALA A 63 -12.39 -4.89 -0.83
N GLY A 64 -11.18 -4.32 -0.94
CA GLY A 64 -10.05 -5.00 -1.54
C GLY A 64 -9.61 -6.26 -0.80
N LEU A 65 -9.53 -6.21 0.54
CA LEU A 65 -9.23 -7.39 1.37
C LEU A 65 -10.28 -8.50 1.20
N MET A 66 -11.56 -8.14 1.12
CA MET A 66 -12.66 -9.09 0.91
C MET A 66 -12.53 -9.75 -0.47
N MET A 67 -12.20 -9.01 -1.53
CA MET A 67 -11.95 -9.59 -2.85
C MET A 67 -10.75 -10.57 -2.84
N LEU A 68 -9.66 -10.22 -2.16
CA LEU A 68 -8.50 -11.10 -2.03
C LEU A 68 -8.84 -12.39 -1.29
N LYS A 69 -9.57 -12.27 -0.17
CA LYS A 69 -10.02 -13.41 0.63
C LYS A 69 -10.84 -14.39 -0.21
N HIS A 70 -11.80 -13.90 -1.00
CA HIS A 70 -12.62 -14.72 -1.88
C HIS A 70 -11.84 -15.35 -3.03
N ALA A 71 -10.82 -14.64 -3.54
CA ALA A 71 -9.90 -15.17 -4.54
C ALA A 71 -8.90 -16.21 -3.99
N GLN A 72 -8.89 -16.48 -2.68
CA GLN A 72 -7.87 -17.30 -2.00
C GLN A 72 -6.44 -16.75 -2.20
N VAL A 73 -6.36 -15.42 -2.28
CA VAL A 73 -5.13 -14.66 -2.50
C VAL A 73 -4.80 -13.91 -1.23
N PHE A 74 -3.52 -13.88 -0.89
CA PHE A 74 -3.02 -13.18 0.29
C PHE A 74 -2.39 -11.86 -0.16
N THR A 75 -2.70 -10.77 0.55
CA THR A 75 -1.91 -9.55 0.42
C THR A 75 -0.62 -9.72 1.20
N GLY A 76 0.39 -8.89 0.92
CA GLY A 76 1.54 -8.75 1.81
C GLY A 76 1.22 -7.95 3.07
N GLY A 77 2.22 -7.84 3.94
CA GLY A 77 2.16 -7.02 5.15
C GLY A 77 1.34 -7.64 6.28
N THR A 78 1.10 -6.88 7.35
CA THR A 78 0.40 -7.41 8.54
C THR A 78 -1.06 -7.73 8.28
N ALA A 79 -1.73 -7.03 7.37
CA ALA A 79 -3.11 -7.33 6.99
C ALA A 79 -3.22 -8.71 6.33
N GLY A 80 -2.29 -9.02 5.43
CA GLY A 80 -2.24 -10.31 4.75
C GLY A 80 -1.80 -11.45 5.64
N MET A 81 -0.80 -11.21 6.48
CA MET A 81 -0.41 -12.16 7.53
C MET A 81 -1.58 -12.47 8.47
N ALA A 82 -2.31 -11.44 8.92
CA ALA A 82 -3.49 -11.63 9.76
C ALA A 82 -4.58 -12.44 9.06
N LEU A 83 -4.83 -12.19 7.76
CA LEU A 83 -5.82 -12.93 6.99
C LEU A 83 -5.42 -14.41 6.80
N SER A 84 -4.13 -14.66 6.52
CA SER A 84 -3.58 -16.00 6.36
C SER A 84 -3.66 -16.80 7.67
N LEU A 85 -3.18 -16.22 8.77
CA LEU A 85 -3.24 -16.83 10.10
C LEU A 85 -4.69 -17.05 10.56
N ALA A 86 -5.60 -16.11 10.25
CA ALA A 86 -7.01 -16.27 10.60
C ALA A 86 -7.64 -17.47 9.90
N HIS A 87 -7.23 -17.75 8.66
CA HIS A 87 -7.68 -18.92 7.93
C HIS A 87 -7.11 -20.22 8.49
N MET A 88 -5.81 -20.24 8.83
CA MET A 88 -5.13 -21.44 9.37
C MET A 88 -5.54 -21.77 10.81
N LEU A 89 -5.71 -20.77 11.67
CA LEU A 89 -6.00 -20.95 13.10
C LEU A 89 -7.51 -20.92 13.40
N HIS A 90 -8.35 -20.74 12.38
CA HIS A 90 -9.80 -20.49 12.52
C HIS A 90 -10.15 -19.36 13.51
N LEU A 91 -9.20 -18.44 13.74
CA LEU A 91 -9.36 -17.29 14.61
C LEU A 91 -9.99 -16.12 13.87
N LYS A 92 -10.60 -15.22 14.63
CA LYS A 92 -11.24 -14.03 14.06
C LYS A 92 -10.16 -13.04 13.58
N PHE A 93 -10.24 -12.65 12.31
CA PHE A 93 -9.30 -11.73 11.66
C PHE A 93 -8.97 -10.48 12.49
N TYR A 94 -9.97 -9.85 13.09
CA TYR A 94 -9.76 -8.62 13.86
C TYR A 94 -8.83 -8.81 15.08
N ILE A 95 -8.83 -9.99 15.70
CA ILE A 95 -7.98 -10.29 16.86
C ILE A 95 -6.52 -10.37 16.41
N LEU A 96 -6.27 -11.20 15.39
CA LEU A 96 -4.93 -11.38 14.83
C LEU A 96 -4.39 -10.09 14.22
N PHE A 97 -5.24 -9.34 13.50
CA PHE A 97 -4.85 -8.07 12.91
C PHE A 97 -4.49 -7.04 13.98
N PHE A 98 -5.25 -6.95 15.07
CA PHE A 98 -4.91 -6.05 16.17
C PHE A 98 -3.59 -6.45 16.86
N LEU A 99 -3.42 -7.75 17.15
CA LEU A 99 -2.23 -8.27 17.83
C LEU A 99 -0.96 -8.07 17.00
N LEU A 100 -1.00 -8.40 15.70
CA LEU A 100 0.13 -8.20 14.79
C LEU A 100 0.47 -6.72 14.59
N ASN A 101 -0.51 -5.82 14.71
CA ASN A 101 -0.28 -4.38 14.59
C ASN A 101 0.22 -3.72 15.87
N PHE A 102 0.00 -4.34 17.04
CA PHE A 102 0.41 -3.80 18.34
C PHE A 102 1.89 -3.34 18.39
N PRO A 103 2.90 -4.16 17.99
CA PRO A 103 4.30 -3.71 18.01
C PRO A 103 4.55 -2.52 17.08
N PHE A 104 3.87 -2.46 15.93
CA PHE A 104 4.02 -1.35 14.98
C PHE A 104 3.30 -0.08 15.46
N LEU A 105 2.21 -0.21 16.23
CA LEU A 105 1.53 0.91 16.86
C LEU A 105 2.41 1.54 17.94
N LEU A 106 3.08 0.73 18.76
CA LEU A 106 4.05 1.21 19.74
C LEU A 106 5.21 1.95 19.05
N PHE A 107 5.76 1.35 17.99
CA PHE A 107 6.79 2.00 17.16
C PHE A 107 6.30 3.34 16.56
N SER A 108 5.07 3.38 16.06
CA SER A 108 4.45 4.60 15.53
C SER A 108 4.31 5.69 16.59
N PHE A 109 3.91 5.33 17.81
CA PHE A 109 3.77 6.29 18.89
C PHE A 109 5.08 7.00 19.20
N MET A 110 6.18 6.25 19.22
CA MET A 110 7.52 6.77 19.47
C MET A 110 8.10 7.58 18.31
N THR A 111 7.75 7.24 17.05
CA THR A 111 8.43 7.79 15.87
C THR A 111 7.61 8.81 15.06
N MET A 112 6.30 8.63 14.97
CA MET A 112 5.40 9.44 14.12
C MET A 112 4.57 10.46 14.91
N GLY A 113 4.49 10.29 16.24
CA GLY A 113 3.74 11.15 17.14
C GLY A 113 2.30 10.69 17.39
N ARG A 114 1.68 11.32 18.39
CA ARG A 114 0.36 10.94 18.94
C ARG A 114 -0.77 11.05 17.91
N SER A 115 -0.84 12.15 17.16
CA SER A 115 -1.92 12.39 16.20
C SER A 115 -1.97 11.33 15.10
N PHE A 116 -0.83 10.93 14.55
CA PHE A 116 -0.75 9.88 13.52
C PHE A 116 -1.16 8.52 14.08
N THR A 117 -0.70 8.21 15.29
CA THR A 117 -0.98 6.94 15.96
C THR A 117 -2.47 6.80 16.26
N LEU A 118 -3.12 7.85 16.78
CA LEU A 118 -4.58 7.83 17.03
C LEU A 118 -5.39 7.64 15.74
N ASN A 119 -5.04 8.34 14.65
CA ASN A 119 -5.73 8.13 13.36
C ASN A 119 -5.52 6.69 12.84
N THR A 120 -4.34 6.11 13.08
CA THR A 120 -3.99 4.75 12.67
C THR A 120 -4.73 3.70 13.49
N ILE A 121 -4.85 3.89 14.82
CA ILE A 121 -5.67 3.03 15.68
C ILE A 121 -7.12 3.07 15.22
N PHE A 122 -7.68 4.26 15.00
CA PHE A 122 -9.04 4.41 14.47
C PHE A 122 -9.20 3.69 13.12
N SER A 123 -8.24 3.83 12.21
CA SER A 123 -8.28 3.18 10.90
C SER A 123 -8.20 1.66 11.00
N ILE A 124 -7.36 1.11 11.90
CA ILE A 124 -7.25 -0.33 12.15
C ILE A 124 -8.55 -0.89 12.74
N MET A 125 -9.14 -0.20 13.73
CA MET A 125 -10.42 -0.61 14.32
C MET A 125 -11.55 -0.57 13.30
N LEU A 126 -11.64 0.51 12.52
CA LEU A 126 -12.65 0.65 11.49
C LEU A 126 -12.50 -0.38 10.38
N LEU A 127 -11.27 -0.61 9.89
CA LEU A 127 -11.00 -1.65 8.91
C LEU A 127 -11.40 -3.03 9.44
N SER A 128 -11.04 -3.34 10.68
CA SER A 128 -11.43 -4.60 11.34
C SER A 128 -12.94 -4.78 11.39
N ALA A 129 -13.67 -3.73 11.79
CA ALA A 129 -15.14 -3.74 11.83
C ALA A 129 -15.75 -3.95 10.43
N LEU A 130 -15.27 -3.23 9.42
CA LEU A 130 -15.74 -3.35 8.04
C LEU A 130 -15.49 -4.75 7.47
N THR A 131 -14.31 -5.32 7.70
CA THR A 131 -13.99 -6.69 7.25
C THR A 131 -14.78 -7.77 7.99
N SER A 132 -15.39 -7.48 9.14
CA SER A 132 -16.24 -8.43 9.85
C SER A 132 -17.60 -8.64 9.18
N VAL A 133 -18.06 -7.64 8.40
CA VAL A 133 -19.32 -7.67 7.64
C VAL A 133 -19.28 -8.72 6.52
N ASP A 134 -18.07 -9.09 6.07
CA ASP A 134 -17.83 -10.14 5.08
C ASP A 134 -18.54 -11.46 5.40
N ARG A 135 -18.74 -11.79 6.68
CA ARG A 135 -19.47 -13.00 7.10
C ARG A 135 -20.93 -13.03 6.63
N PHE A 136 -21.52 -11.87 6.35
CA PHE A 136 -22.93 -11.73 5.97
C PHE A 136 -23.15 -11.56 4.46
N LEU A 137 -22.07 -11.47 3.68
CA LEU A 137 -22.16 -11.28 2.24
C LEU A 137 -21.94 -12.61 1.52
N PRO A 138 -22.75 -12.93 0.49
CA PRO A 138 -22.52 -14.11 -0.32
C PRO A 138 -21.16 -13.99 -1.04
N PRO A 139 -20.40 -15.09 -1.17
CA PRO A 139 -19.11 -15.06 -1.84
C PRO A 139 -19.31 -14.65 -3.30
N PRO A 140 -18.70 -13.53 -3.75
CA PRO A 140 -18.86 -13.10 -5.12
C PRO A 140 -18.17 -14.09 -6.06
N SER A 141 -18.83 -14.45 -7.15
CA SER A 141 -18.29 -15.32 -8.21
C SER A 141 -17.31 -14.55 -9.09
N ILE A 142 -16.13 -14.26 -8.54
CA ILE A 142 -15.06 -13.52 -9.24
C ILE A 142 -13.92 -14.49 -9.58
N SER A 143 -13.40 -14.40 -10.80
CA SER A 143 -12.16 -15.10 -11.17
C SER A 143 -11.02 -14.70 -10.23
N PRO A 144 -10.21 -15.66 -9.71
CA PRO A 144 -9.10 -15.36 -8.80
C PRO A 144 -8.12 -14.30 -9.31
N THR A 145 -7.85 -14.28 -10.60
CA THR A 145 -6.97 -13.29 -11.25
C THR A 145 -7.54 -11.89 -11.18
N VAL A 146 -8.85 -11.75 -11.44
CA VAL A 146 -9.55 -10.46 -11.36
C VAL A 146 -9.62 -9.99 -9.91
N GLY A 147 -9.90 -10.89 -8.96
CA GLY A 147 -9.89 -10.59 -7.53
C GLY A 147 -8.52 -10.10 -7.04
N ALA A 148 -7.44 -10.75 -7.46
CA ALA A 148 -6.07 -10.37 -7.11
C ALA A 148 -5.71 -8.95 -7.58
N ILE A 149 -6.02 -8.63 -8.84
CA ILE A 149 -5.73 -7.32 -9.45
C ILE A 149 -6.64 -6.24 -8.85
N ALA A 150 -7.95 -6.45 -8.86
CA ALA A 150 -8.91 -5.46 -8.39
C ALA A 150 -8.74 -5.16 -6.91
N GLY A 151 -8.57 -6.21 -6.09
CA GLY A 151 -8.34 -6.00 -4.67
C GLY A 151 -6.97 -5.37 -4.36
N GLY A 152 -5.92 -5.71 -5.11
CA GLY A 152 -4.63 -5.01 -4.99
C GLY A 152 -4.72 -3.53 -5.37
N ILE A 153 -5.54 -3.19 -6.37
CA ILE A 153 -5.83 -1.79 -6.72
C ILE A 153 -6.52 -1.08 -5.56
N LEU A 154 -7.63 -1.65 -5.07
CA LEU A 154 -8.43 -1.08 -4.00
C LEU A 154 -7.63 -0.88 -2.70
N ILE A 155 -6.86 -1.88 -2.28
CA ILE A 155 -5.95 -1.79 -1.13
C ILE A 155 -4.91 -0.69 -1.36
N GLY A 156 -4.26 -0.66 -2.53
CA GLY A 156 -3.26 0.36 -2.84
C GLY A 156 -3.81 1.79 -2.80
N VAL A 157 -5.01 2.01 -3.35
CA VAL A 157 -5.70 3.31 -3.32
C VAL A 157 -6.09 3.69 -1.89
N GLY A 158 -6.70 2.76 -1.16
CA GLY A 158 -7.15 2.97 0.22
C GLY A 158 -6.00 3.31 1.17
N VAL A 159 -4.89 2.55 1.11
CA VAL A 159 -3.67 2.83 1.87
C VAL A 159 -3.11 4.22 1.52
N CYS A 160 -3.05 4.59 0.24
CA CYS A 160 -2.58 5.91 -0.17
C CYS A 160 -3.47 7.05 0.34
N ALA A 161 -4.79 6.85 0.38
CA ALA A 161 -5.74 7.81 0.93
C ALA A 161 -5.51 8.04 2.44
N LEU A 162 -5.23 6.96 3.18
CA LEU A 162 -4.89 7.01 4.61
C LEU A 162 -3.55 7.73 4.83
N PHE A 163 -2.52 7.39 4.07
CA PHE A 163 -1.20 8.03 4.14
C PHE A 163 -1.27 9.54 3.91
N ARG A 164 -2.18 10.02 3.04
CA ARG A 164 -2.39 11.45 2.78
C ARG A 164 -3.03 12.19 3.95
N ASN A 165 -3.83 11.51 4.74
CA ASN A 165 -4.51 12.08 5.91
C ASN A 165 -3.77 11.80 7.23
N GLY A 166 -2.52 11.33 7.16
CA GLY A 166 -1.71 11.06 8.33
C GLY A 166 -2.24 9.89 9.17
N ALA A 167 -2.66 8.83 8.49
CA ALA A 167 -2.99 7.54 9.07
C ALA A 167 -2.31 6.42 8.28
N SER A 168 -2.37 5.20 8.83
CA SER A 168 -1.93 3.96 8.18
C SER A 168 -2.90 2.83 8.56
N LEU A 169 -2.67 1.64 8.02
CA LEU A 169 -3.36 0.40 8.41
C LEU A 169 -2.49 -0.51 9.29
N GLY A 170 -1.44 0.06 9.89
CA GLY A 170 -0.53 -0.68 10.75
C GLY A 170 0.53 -1.49 9.99
N GLY A 171 1.41 -2.15 10.73
CA GLY A 171 2.38 -3.10 10.17
C GLY A 171 3.48 -2.50 9.32
N SER A 172 3.82 -3.22 8.24
CA SER A 172 4.79 -2.79 7.22
C SER A 172 4.46 -1.41 6.65
N ASN A 173 3.18 -1.04 6.56
CA ASN A 173 2.76 0.29 6.09
C ASN A 173 3.26 1.43 6.97
N ILE A 174 3.33 1.24 8.30
CA ILE A 174 3.89 2.24 9.23
C ILE A 174 5.38 2.42 8.94
N VAL A 175 6.10 1.31 8.77
CA VAL A 175 7.55 1.33 8.46
C VAL A 175 7.82 1.99 7.12
N ALA A 176 7.03 1.67 6.09
CA ALA A 176 7.14 2.29 4.77
C ALA A 176 6.90 3.80 4.81
N LEU A 177 5.88 4.26 5.55
CA LEU A 177 5.63 5.69 5.70
C LEU A 177 6.72 6.36 6.55
N TYR A 178 7.26 5.70 7.57
CA TYR A 178 8.37 6.18 8.37
C TYR A 178 9.63 6.39 7.55
N LEU A 179 10.06 5.37 6.80
CA LEU A 179 11.21 5.45 5.90
C LEU A 179 11.00 6.49 4.79
N ASN A 180 9.75 6.69 4.35
CA ASN A 180 9.44 7.77 3.42
C ASN A 180 9.60 9.17 4.04
N ARG A 181 9.21 9.37 5.31
CA ARG A 181 9.35 10.66 5.98
C ARG A 181 10.80 10.95 6.36
N LYS A 182 11.50 9.98 6.96
CA LYS A 182 12.86 10.13 7.48
C LYS A 182 13.94 10.07 6.40
N PHE A 183 13.87 9.08 5.50
CA PHE A 183 14.92 8.80 4.51
C PHE A 183 14.47 9.06 3.06
N ARG A 184 13.25 9.58 2.85
CA ARG A 184 12.67 9.80 1.51
C ARG A 184 12.63 8.54 0.65
N ILE A 185 12.63 7.35 1.24
CA ILE A 185 12.53 6.06 0.54
C ILE A 185 11.11 5.92 -0.06
N ASN A 186 10.97 5.20 -1.17
CA ASN A 186 9.64 4.99 -1.77
C ASN A 186 8.81 4.03 -0.89
N PRO A 187 7.60 4.40 -0.41
CA PRO A 187 6.82 3.50 0.45
C PRO A 187 6.43 2.21 -0.29
N GLY A 188 6.19 2.28 -1.61
CA GLY A 188 5.95 1.09 -2.41
C GLY A 188 7.18 0.18 -2.54
N LYS A 189 8.40 0.72 -2.47
CA LYS A 189 9.63 -0.13 -2.39
C LYS A 189 9.65 -0.89 -1.08
N THR A 190 9.49 -0.15 0.01
CA THR A 190 9.60 -0.71 1.36
C THR A 190 8.57 -1.81 1.55
N ASN A 191 7.30 -1.54 1.20
CA ASN A 191 6.27 -2.56 1.28
C ASN A 191 6.57 -3.76 0.39
N PHE A 192 7.00 -3.56 -0.85
CA PHE A 192 7.34 -4.67 -1.72
C PHE A 192 8.42 -5.58 -1.12
N VAL A 193 9.44 -5.02 -0.44
CA VAL A 193 10.44 -5.83 0.30
C VAL A 193 9.76 -6.64 1.40
N PHE A 194 9.04 -5.97 2.29
CA PHE A 194 8.38 -6.63 3.43
C PHE A 194 7.42 -7.74 2.96
N ASP A 195 6.62 -7.43 1.95
CA ASP A 195 5.61 -8.32 1.40
C ASP A 195 6.25 -9.51 0.67
N SER A 196 7.36 -9.30 -0.03
CA SER A 196 8.13 -10.38 -0.67
C SER A 196 8.74 -11.31 0.38
N THR A 197 9.28 -10.78 1.48
CA THR A 197 9.80 -11.60 2.59
C THR A 197 8.71 -12.48 3.18
N VAL A 198 7.51 -11.92 3.40
CA VAL A 198 6.35 -12.69 3.88
C VAL A 198 5.97 -13.78 2.88
N LEU A 199 5.90 -13.44 1.59
CA LEU A 199 5.56 -14.40 0.53
C LEU A 199 6.57 -15.55 0.43
N LEU A 200 7.86 -15.28 0.60
CA LEU A 200 8.90 -16.29 0.62
C LEU A 200 8.75 -17.26 1.80
N ILE A 201 8.38 -16.75 2.98
CA ILE A 201 8.09 -17.60 4.15
C ILE A 201 6.84 -18.46 3.89
N SER A 202 5.85 -17.92 3.18
CA SER A 202 4.60 -18.62 2.83
C SER A 202 4.75 -19.71 1.74
N LEU A 203 5.91 -19.84 1.09
CA LEU A 203 6.16 -20.88 0.07
C LEU A 203 5.96 -22.30 0.59
N PHE A 204 6.21 -22.53 1.89
CA PHE A 204 6.07 -23.84 2.51
C PHE A 204 4.64 -24.16 2.97
N ALA A 205 3.73 -23.18 2.96
CA ALA A 205 2.39 -23.31 3.53
C ALA A 205 1.26 -23.30 2.48
N TYR A 206 1.50 -22.80 1.27
CA TYR A 206 0.45 -22.58 0.26
C TYR A 206 0.82 -23.09 -1.13
N PRO A 207 -0.19 -23.47 -1.96
CA PRO A 207 0.03 -23.85 -3.36
C PRO A 207 0.68 -22.73 -4.17
N VAL A 208 1.57 -23.10 -5.09
CA VAL A 208 2.31 -22.15 -5.95
C VAL A 208 1.38 -21.24 -6.75
N ALA A 209 0.23 -21.75 -7.21
CA ALA A 209 -0.75 -20.96 -7.96
C ALA A 209 -1.27 -19.74 -7.16
N ASN A 210 -1.61 -19.94 -5.88
CA ASN A 210 -2.11 -18.88 -5.00
C ASN A 210 -1.00 -17.87 -4.67
N LEU A 211 0.25 -18.35 -4.56
CA LEU A 211 1.41 -17.49 -4.32
C LEU A 211 1.72 -16.59 -5.52
N LEU A 212 1.57 -17.09 -6.75
CA LEU A 212 1.72 -16.28 -7.97
C LEU A 212 0.66 -15.17 -8.04
N LEU A 213 -0.59 -15.50 -7.72
CA LEU A 213 -1.67 -14.50 -7.64
C LEU A 213 -1.45 -13.48 -6.52
N SER A 214 -0.90 -13.92 -5.38
CA SER A 214 -0.52 -13.06 -4.26
C SER A 214 0.62 -12.12 -4.64
N ALA A 215 1.65 -12.62 -5.32
CA ALA A 215 2.74 -11.82 -5.86
C ALA A 215 2.23 -10.75 -6.84
N LEU A 216 1.27 -11.09 -7.70
CA LEU A 216 0.60 -10.15 -8.59
C LEU A 216 -0.12 -9.04 -7.81
N SER A 217 -0.93 -9.40 -6.80
CA SER A 217 -1.65 -8.43 -5.98
C SER A 217 -0.70 -7.50 -5.19
N ILE A 218 0.38 -8.06 -4.63
CA ILE A 218 1.44 -7.32 -3.93
C ILE A 218 2.13 -6.35 -4.88
N ALA A 219 2.47 -6.79 -6.09
CA ALA A 219 3.11 -5.94 -7.10
C ALA A 219 2.20 -4.77 -7.51
N VAL A 220 0.90 -5.03 -7.70
CA VAL A 220 -0.11 -4.01 -8.02
C VAL A 220 -0.24 -2.99 -6.87
N THR A 221 -0.43 -3.48 -5.64
CA THR A 221 -0.56 -2.65 -4.43
C THR A 221 0.68 -1.76 -4.26
N SER A 222 1.86 -2.36 -4.32
CA SER A 222 3.15 -1.67 -4.18
C SER A 222 3.40 -0.66 -5.30
N SER A 223 2.95 -0.94 -6.52
CA SER A 223 3.05 -0.02 -7.66
C SER A 223 2.21 1.23 -7.44
N ILE A 224 0.98 1.09 -6.92
CA ILE A 224 0.12 2.23 -6.59
C ILE A 224 0.72 3.04 -5.45
N MET A 225 1.19 2.37 -4.39
CA MET A 225 1.89 3.02 -3.29
C MET A 225 3.16 3.74 -3.75
N ALA A 226 3.83 3.24 -4.80
CA ALA A 226 4.99 3.90 -5.36
C ALA A 226 4.69 5.27 -5.99
N LEU A 227 3.44 5.51 -6.42
CA LEU A 227 2.98 6.80 -6.91
C LEU A 227 2.88 7.85 -5.81
N TYR A 228 2.70 7.43 -4.54
CA TYR A 228 2.66 8.35 -3.40
C TYR A 228 3.95 9.19 -3.31
N LYS A 229 5.13 8.57 -3.49
CA LYS A 229 6.42 9.29 -3.43
C LYS A 229 6.57 10.33 -4.54
N ARG A 230 6.02 10.11 -5.74
CA ARG A 230 6.22 11.04 -6.88
C ARG A 230 5.69 12.45 -6.61
N ARG A 231 4.73 12.61 -5.69
CA ARG A 231 4.10 13.92 -5.40
C ARG A 231 4.86 14.79 -4.38
N ASN A 232 5.77 14.20 -3.58
CA ASN A 232 6.55 14.94 -2.57
C ASN A 232 7.93 15.41 -3.07
N LYS A 233 8.23 15.30 -4.36
CA LYS A 233 9.38 16.04 -4.92
C LYS A 233 9.01 17.53 -4.93
N PRO A 234 9.80 18.43 -4.30
CA PRO A 234 9.65 19.85 -4.57
C PRO A 234 9.82 20.06 -6.08
N ARG A 235 8.96 20.91 -6.67
CA ARG A 235 9.21 21.44 -8.03
C ARG A 235 10.63 21.97 -8.00
N THR A 236 11.56 21.29 -8.64
CA THR A 236 12.91 21.80 -8.80
C THR A 236 12.74 23.06 -9.62
N HIS A 237 12.92 24.19 -8.94
CA HIS A 237 12.80 25.53 -9.46
C HIS A 237 13.97 25.77 -10.42
N LYS A 238 13.89 25.17 -11.61
CA LYS A 238 14.91 25.27 -12.66
C LYS A 238 14.51 26.27 -13.75
N SER A 239 13.68 27.27 -13.42
CA SER A 239 13.23 28.28 -14.39
C SER A 239 13.15 29.74 -13.88
N LEU A 240 13.76 30.10 -12.74
CA LEU A 240 14.01 31.51 -12.41
C LEU A 240 15.50 31.72 -12.14
N LEU A 241 16.34 31.52 -13.15
CA LEU A 241 17.50 32.38 -13.26
C LEU A 241 17.04 33.57 -14.11
N PRO A 242 17.02 34.81 -13.60
CA PRO A 242 16.80 35.95 -14.45
C PRO A 242 17.88 35.91 -15.53
N HIS A 243 17.43 35.92 -16.79
CA HIS A 243 18.30 36.15 -17.93
C HIS A 243 19.03 37.47 -17.66
N LYS A 244 20.32 37.41 -17.29
CA LYS A 244 21.14 38.62 -17.23
C LYS A 244 21.05 39.28 -18.62
N PRO A 245 20.65 40.55 -18.74
CA PRO A 245 20.84 41.26 -19.99
C PRO A 245 22.35 41.36 -20.21
N SER A 246 22.80 40.80 -21.34
CA SER A 246 24.15 41.02 -21.85
C SER A 246 24.21 42.49 -22.26
N PHE A 247 24.78 43.34 -21.40
CA PHE A 247 25.27 44.65 -21.82
C PHE A 247 26.44 44.41 -22.75
N LYS A 248 26.13 44.29 -24.04
CA LYS A 248 27.12 44.36 -25.11
C LYS A 248 27.47 45.84 -25.26
N ASN A 249 28.65 46.20 -24.73
CA ASN A 249 29.31 47.47 -25.01
C ASN A 249 29.26 47.71 -26.52
N ARG A 250 28.62 48.81 -26.92
CA ARG A 250 28.84 49.44 -28.21
C ARG A 250 29.59 50.73 -27.94
N HIS A 251 30.65 50.87 -28.72
CA HIS A 251 31.58 51.99 -28.89
C HIS A 251 30.99 53.37 -28.66
#